data_AF-A0AAN8XRD5-F1
#
_entry.id   AF-A0AAN8XRD5-F1
#
_cell.length_a   1.000
_cell.length_b   1.000
_cell.length_c   1.000
_cell.angle_alpha   90.00
_cell.angle_beta   90.00
_cell.angle_gamma   90.00
#
_symmetry.space_group_name_H-M   'P 1'
#
loop_
_entity.id
_entity.type
_entity.pdbx_description
1 polymer ?
#
loop_
_entity_poly.entity_id
_entity_poly.type
_entity_poly.pdbx_seq_one_letter_code
_entity_poly.pdbx_strand_id
1 'polypeptide(L)'
;MAFSVQPYLEAISGLSQGVLSPRGNHTKHYNRDGARTLDLTPQSRGRYRLSHCDYFIIIIIIIIIIIIIIIIIIVIIIIIIIIIIIIIIIIIIIIIIIIIIIIIIIIIIIIIIIIFIDVLLLFFGRITSAKLNTPVEQEIEPRSLITEEHVKAVLLADKGKDVSLASWKVIDFTNNGDNYACFVTSVKVTYSKNETQQHVSYVVKLNPCRKMMGLDDMSNVIFLKEATFYSKLLPKINAVLEATGRERIRMPCYFHCHLEAGQEQIYFEDLRVKKFKMFDRKKGMDKHHADLVLTELGRLHAASYILQSKSDGALEDKYEFLKRDFFTFSDNSKKLMLPMLQSSLNTSSEILQKIGGYESAVKWIESLGPRLEELMTVKLMEGGKMSCINHGDCWNNNILFRYDDEGKPTEVMLLDLQICRKASVAIDLNYFLYTSLTGAVRKPNLTYFLSTYYLSFKDVLSTEGFAMHFTEEELQEEFRAMNVFGALFGMMILPIILMEADKVPDFKAETDMDVAIENLSKLHLDMVDNNPLMKPRFLAIFDEMIENGTIS
;
A
#
# COMPACT_ATOMS: atom_id res chain seq x y z
N MET A 1 0.32 -3.50 47.81
CA MET A 1 1.59 -2.90 48.26
C MET A 1 1.53 -1.42 47.96
N ALA A 2 1.85 -0.55 48.93
CA ALA A 2 1.81 0.89 48.75
C ALA A 2 2.92 1.55 49.58
N PHE A 3 3.79 2.30 48.91
CA PHE A 3 4.81 3.18 49.47
C PHE A 3 5.06 4.28 48.43
N SER A 4 5.42 5.52 48.75
CA SER A 4 5.10 6.46 49.85
C SER A 4 6.13 7.58 49.74
N VAL A 5 5.65 8.81 49.95
CA VAL A 5 6.36 10.09 49.92
C VAL A 5 7.61 10.16 50.82
N GLN A 6 8.54 11.09 50.50
CA GLN A 6 9.62 11.66 51.33
C GLN A 6 10.90 10.80 51.54
N PRO A 7 12.07 11.44 51.77
CA PRO A 7 12.42 12.14 53.03
C PRO A 7 12.54 13.69 52.87
N TYR A 8 12.70 14.58 53.87
CA TYR A 8 13.40 14.57 55.19
C TYR A 8 14.96 14.55 55.03
N LEU A 9 15.82 15.23 55.79
CA LEU A 9 15.74 16.26 56.86
C LEU A 9 17.09 17.05 56.93
N GLU A 10 17.08 18.22 57.62
CA GLU A 10 18.16 18.76 58.50
C GLU A 10 19.62 19.02 58.00
N ALA A 11 20.48 19.81 58.67
CA ALA A 11 20.34 21.03 59.51
C ALA A 11 21.72 21.60 59.92
N ILE A 12 21.76 22.86 60.45
CA ILE A 12 22.79 23.41 61.40
C ILE A 12 24.23 23.58 60.82
N SER A 13 25.05 24.61 61.09
CA SER A 13 25.00 25.90 61.83
C SER A 13 26.11 26.83 61.27
N GLY A 14 26.24 28.13 61.59
CA GLY A 14 25.44 29.07 62.41
C GLY A 14 26.23 30.36 62.74
N LEU A 15 25.69 31.16 63.68
CA LEU A 15 26.26 32.42 64.28
C LEU A 15 26.38 33.65 63.34
N SER A 16 26.19 34.90 63.78
CA SER A 16 25.49 35.53 64.94
C SER A 16 25.45 37.08 64.71
N GLN A 17 24.74 37.98 65.40
CA GLN A 17 23.85 37.91 66.59
C GLN A 17 22.48 38.60 66.25
N GLY A 18 22.11 39.73 66.89
CA GLY A 18 21.25 40.77 66.26
C GLY A 18 19.85 41.09 66.81
N VAL A 19 19.50 40.66 68.04
CA VAL A 19 18.68 41.39 69.03
C VAL A 19 17.41 42.17 68.56
N LEU A 20 16.27 41.46 68.64
CA LEU A 20 14.99 41.83 69.29
C LEU A 20 14.19 43.10 68.92
N SER A 21 12.94 42.85 68.50
CA SER A 21 11.73 43.61 68.85
C SER A 21 10.84 42.72 69.77
N PRO A 22 9.66 43.15 70.32
CA PRO A 22 8.46 43.38 69.50
C PRO A 22 7.42 44.42 70.02
N ARG A 23 6.32 44.50 69.26
CA ARG A 23 5.04 45.21 69.45
C ARG A 23 4.33 44.97 70.80
N GLY A 24 3.39 45.85 71.17
CA GLY A 24 2.20 45.45 71.95
C GLY A 24 1.38 46.59 72.58
N ASN A 25 0.12 46.77 72.17
CA ASN A 25 -0.89 47.54 72.94
C ASN A 25 -1.47 46.66 74.06
N HIS A 26 -1.75 47.22 75.25
CA HIS A 26 -3.10 47.23 75.86
C HIS A 26 -3.16 48.08 77.15
N THR A 27 -4.29 48.04 77.86
CA THR A 27 -4.84 49.15 78.67
C THR A 27 -5.00 48.88 80.17
N LYS A 28 -4.81 49.93 81.00
CA LYS A 28 -5.29 50.09 82.41
C LYS A 28 -4.55 49.21 83.46
N HIS A 29 -4.51 49.52 84.77
CA HIS A 29 -5.21 50.53 85.58
C HIS A 29 -4.37 51.00 86.81
N TYR A 30 -4.65 52.21 87.32
CA TYR A 30 -4.55 52.68 88.72
C TYR A 30 -3.20 52.97 89.46
N ASN A 31 -3.14 54.24 89.92
CA ASN A 31 -2.80 54.74 91.28
C ASN A 31 -1.44 55.37 91.67
N ARG A 32 -1.57 56.64 92.12
CA ARG A 32 -0.89 57.39 93.20
C ARG A 32 0.49 58.07 93.05
N ASP A 33 0.41 59.40 93.27
CA ASP A 33 1.26 60.30 94.08
C ASP A 33 2.73 60.56 93.69
N GLY A 34 3.16 61.85 93.60
CA GLY A 34 4.55 62.18 93.17
C GLY A 34 5.09 63.64 93.25
N ALA A 35 4.27 64.69 93.09
CA ALA A 35 4.56 66.11 93.41
C ALA A 35 5.67 66.94 92.67
N ARG A 36 5.45 68.29 92.64
CA ARG A 36 6.39 69.45 92.46
C ARG A 36 6.92 69.88 91.07
N THR A 37 6.11 70.72 90.41
CA THR A 37 6.41 72.12 89.95
C THR A 37 7.85 72.65 89.78
N LEU A 38 8.11 73.33 88.65
CA LEU A 38 8.77 74.66 88.57
C LEU A 38 8.46 75.35 87.20
N ASP A 39 8.60 76.67 87.13
CA ASP A 39 8.15 77.58 86.05
C ASP A 39 9.14 78.77 85.89
N LEU A 40 9.18 79.47 84.72
CA LEU A 40 9.82 80.80 84.53
C LEU A 40 9.68 81.39 83.09
N THR A 41 9.85 82.71 82.94
CA THR A 41 9.40 83.56 81.79
C THR A 41 10.49 84.34 81.01
N PRO A 42 10.22 84.90 79.80
CA PRO A 42 11.24 85.51 78.89
C PRO A 42 11.26 87.07 78.75
N GLN A 43 12.36 87.67 78.25
CA GLN A 43 12.44 89.08 77.75
C GLN A 43 13.64 89.38 76.77
N SER A 44 13.97 90.65 76.44
CA SER A 44 14.33 91.04 75.03
C SER A 44 15.44 92.10 74.70
N ARG A 45 16.07 91.95 73.51
CA ARG A 45 16.57 92.95 72.48
C ARG A 45 17.74 93.94 72.72
N GLY A 46 18.54 94.18 71.65
CA GLY A 46 19.41 95.37 71.41
C GLY A 46 20.33 95.29 70.15
N ARG A 47 20.60 96.40 69.42
CA ARG A 47 21.59 96.53 68.29
C ARG A 47 21.94 98.00 67.94
N TYR A 48 23.07 98.23 67.24
CA TYR A 48 23.47 99.49 66.54
C TYR A 48 23.82 99.23 65.04
N ARG A 49 24.16 100.28 64.25
CA ARG A 49 24.25 100.27 62.75
C ARG A 49 25.55 100.86 62.15
N LEU A 50 25.81 100.51 60.89
CA LEU A 50 26.87 101.03 59.99
C LEU A 50 26.30 101.94 58.86
N SER A 51 27.19 102.57 58.09
CA SER A 51 26.90 103.50 56.97
C SER A 51 26.14 102.89 55.79
N HIS A 52 25.40 103.70 55.02
CA HIS A 52 24.56 103.23 53.91
C HIS A 52 25.28 103.09 52.55
N CYS A 53 26.36 103.84 52.31
CA CYS A 53 27.01 103.83 50.99
C CYS A 53 27.73 102.48 50.74
N ASP A 54 28.44 102.00 51.76
CA ASP A 54 29.23 100.77 51.74
C ASP A 54 28.34 99.53 51.51
N TYR A 55 27.16 99.51 52.13
CA TYR A 55 26.17 98.45 51.97
C TYR A 55 25.71 98.27 50.52
N PHE A 56 25.53 99.36 49.77
CA PHE A 56 25.06 99.28 48.38
C PHE A 56 26.13 98.68 47.45
N ILE A 57 27.39 99.09 47.63
CA ILE A 57 28.54 98.54 46.88
C ILE A 57 28.72 97.05 47.19
N ILE A 58 28.63 96.67 48.48
CA ILE A 58 28.71 95.27 48.91
C ILE A 58 27.60 94.42 48.29
N ILE A 59 26.36 94.92 48.23
CA ILE A 59 25.22 94.20 47.61
C ILE A 59 25.45 93.98 46.11
N ILE A 60 25.95 95.00 45.37
CA ILE A 60 26.26 94.85 43.95
C ILE A 60 27.37 93.81 43.72
N ILE A 61 28.44 93.84 44.52
CA ILE A 61 29.53 92.85 44.44
C ILE A 61 29.00 91.43 44.72
N ILE A 62 28.14 91.26 45.73
CA ILE A 62 27.50 89.96 46.04
C ILE A 62 26.65 89.47 44.85
N ILE A 63 25.85 90.34 44.23
CA ILE A 63 25.02 89.97 43.06
C ILE A 63 25.91 89.55 41.88
N ILE A 64 26.99 90.28 41.60
CA ILE A 64 27.94 89.93 40.53
C ILE A 64 28.61 88.57 40.81
N ILE A 65 29.03 88.32 42.05
CA ILE A 65 29.61 87.02 42.46
C ILE A 65 28.59 85.89 42.30
N ILE A 66 27.32 86.09 42.68
CA ILE A 66 26.25 85.10 42.49
C ILE A 66 26.02 84.80 41.00
N ILE A 67 25.98 85.83 40.15
CA ILE A 67 25.85 85.66 38.69
C ILE A 67 27.03 84.88 38.11
N ILE A 68 28.26 85.18 38.52
CA ILE A 68 29.47 84.44 38.11
C ILE A 68 29.39 82.98 38.55
N ILE A 69 28.97 82.71 39.80
CA ILE A 69 28.78 81.34 40.31
C ILE A 69 27.71 80.58 39.50
N ILE A 70 26.58 81.22 39.18
CA ILE A 70 25.52 80.62 38.35
C ILE A 70 26.04 80.30 36.94
N ILE A 71 26.79 81.20 36.31
CA ILE A 71 27.42 80.96 35.00
C ILE A 71 28.40 79.79 35.06
N ILE A 72 29.24 79.71 36.09
CA ILE A 72 30.17 78.59 36.31
C ILE A 72 29.41 77.27 36.48
N ILE A 73 28.33 77.25 37.27
CA ILE A 73 27.49 76.05 37.45
C ILE A 73 26.84 75.63 36.12
N ILE A 74 26.32 76.57 35.32
CA ILE A 74 25.73 76.27 34.00
C ILE A 74 26.80 75.70 33.05
N VAL A 75 28.01 76.28 33.02
CA VAL A 75 29.13 75.76 32.21
C VAL A 75 29.53 74.35 32.65
N ILE A 76 29.60 74.08 33.97
CA ILE A 76 29.89 72.74 34.50
C ILE A 76 28.79 71.75 34.09
N ILE A 77 27.51 72.12 34.18
CA ILE A 77 26.39 71.26 33.75
C ILE A 77 26.47 70.96 32.25
N ILE A 78 26.77 71.95 31.41
CA ILE A 78 26.96 71.76 29.96
C ILE A 78 28.13 70.81 29.68
N ILE A 79 29.26 70.96 30.36
CA ILE A 79 30.41 70.05 30.25
C ILE A 79 30.03 68.62 30.66
N ILE A 80 29.30 68.44 31.77
CA ILE A 80 28.82 67.12 32.21
C ILE A 80 27.88 66.48 31.17
N ILE A 81 26.95 67.26 30.59
CA ILE A 81 26.05 66.78 29.54
C ILE A 81 26.84 66.35 28.29
N ILE A 82 27.83 67.13 27.87
CA ILE A 82 28.71 66.79 26.74
C ILE A 82 29.49 65.49 27.01
N ILE A 83 30.03 65.33 28.22
CA ILE A 83 30.73 64.09 28.63
C ILE A 83 29.79 62.88 28.60
N ILE A 84 28.55 63.01 29.10
CA ILE A 84 27.54 61.95 29.06
C ILE A 84 27.18 61.57 27.62
N ILE A 85 27.00 62.56 26.73
CA ILE A 85 26.73 62.32 25.29
C ILE A 85 27.91 61.57 24.64
N ILE A 86 29.15 61.96 24.92
CA ILE A 86 30.35 61.29 24.40
C ILE A 86 30.41 59.83 24.89
N ILE A 87 30.13 59.58 26.17
CA ILE A 87 30.09 58.23 26.74
C ILE A 87 29.00 57.37 26.07
N ILE A 88 27.81 57.93 25.84
CA ILE A 88 26.71 57.23 25.14
C ILE A 88 27.11 56.89 23.69
N ILE A 89 27.75 57.82 22.98
CA ILE A 89 28.25 57.57 21.61
C ILE A 89 29.30 56.45 21.59
N ILE A 90 30.24 56.45 22.55
CA ILE A 90 31.26 55.40 22.68
C ILE A 90 30.60 54.03 22.94
N ILE A 91 29.61 53.96 23.83
CA ILE A 91 28.86 52.72 24.12
C ILE A 91 28.13 52.22 22.87
N ILE A 92 27.47 53.10 22.10
CA ILE A 92 26.80 52.74 20.85
C ILE A 92 27.80 52.18 19.82
N ILE A 93 28.97 52.81 19.66
CA ILE A 93 30.04 52.35 18.76
C ILE A 93 30.53 50.95 19.18
N ILE A 94 30.75 50.71 20.49
CA ILE A 94 31.15 49.39 21.01
C ILE A 94 30.09 48.33 20.71
N ILE A 95 28.79 48.64 20.91
CA ILE A 95 27.69 47.71 20.60
C ILE A 95 27.65 47.38 19.10
N ILE A 96 27.82 48.37 18.22
CA ILE A 96 27.87 48.16 16.77
C ILE A 96 29.05 47.26 16.38
N ILE A 97 30.24 47.48 16.96
CA ILE A 97 31.42 46.63 16.72
C ILE A 97 31.17 45.18 17.16
N ILE A 98 30.55 44.97 18.33
CA ILE A 98 30.19 43.63 18.83
C ILE A 98 29.20 42.94 17.88
N ILE A 99 28.18 43.64 17.39
CA ILE A 99 27.20 43.10 16.43
C ILE A 99 27.89 42.70 15.11
N ILE A 100 28.80 43.53 14.59
CA ILE A 100 29.57 43.22 13.37
C ILE A 100 30.44 41.96 13.57
N ILE A 101 31.11 41.82 14.73
CA ILE A 101 31.91 40.64 15.06
C ILE A 101 31.04 39.37 15.11
N ILE A 102 29.86 39.44 15.73
CA ILE A 102 28.91 38.32 15.79
C ILE A 102 28.44 37.91 14.37
N ILE A 103 28.11 38.87 13.51
CA ILE A 103 27.73 38.61 12.12
C ILE A 103 28.86 37.92 11.34
N ILE A 104 30.10 38.38 11.50
CA ILE A 104 31.28 37.77 10.87
C ILE A 104 31.47 36.32 11.35
N ILE A 105 31.32 36.05 12.65
CA ILE A 105 31.41 34.69 13.20
C ILE A 105 30.32 33.78 12.62
N ILE A 106 29.08 34.26 12.51
CA ILE A 106 27.97 33.51 11.91
C ILE A 106 28.26 33.19 10.44
N ILE A 107 28.77 34.15 9.67
CA ILE A 107 29.15 33.95 8.26
C ILE A 107 30.26 32.89 8.15
N ILE A 108 31.28 32.94 9.01
CA ILE A 108 32.37 31.93 9.05
C ILE A 108 31.81 30.54 9.37
N ILE A 109 30.89 30.41 10.33
CA ILE A 109 30.23 29.14 10.67
C ILE A 109 29.43 28.60 9.48
N ILE A 110 28.67 29.45 8.77
CA ILE A 110 27.92 29.05 7.58
C ILE A 110 28.86 28.56 6.47
N ILE A 111 29.98 29.26 6.23
CA ILE A 111 31.00 28.84 5.25
C ILE A 111 31.63 27.50 5.63
N ILE A 112 31.93 27.27 6.91
CA ILE A 112 32.44 25.98 7.41
C ILE A 112 31.41 24.86 7.21
N ILE A 113 30.12 25.13 7.45
CA ILE A 113 29.03 24.15 7.22
C ILE A 113 28.90 23.82 5.73
N ILE A 114 28.97 24.82 4.83
CA ILE A 114 28.93 24.60 3.38
C ILE A 114 30.13 23.75 2.94
N ILE A 115 31.35 24.12 3.34
CA ILE A 115 32.56 23.34 3.02
C ILE A 115 32.48 21.92 3.58
N PHE A 116 31.92 21.73 4.79
CA PHE A 116 31.71 20.41 5.36
C PHE A 116 30.69 19.59 4.55
N ILE A 117 29.59 20.20 4.10
CA ILE A 117 28.60 19.56 3.23
C ILE A 117 29.22 19.20 1.88
N ASP A 118 30.00 20.10 1.25
CA ASP A 118 30.69 19.82 -0.01
C ASP A 118 31.69 18.67 0.12
N VAL A 119 32.49 18.64 1.20
CA VAL A 119 33.41 17.52 1.50
C VAL A 119 32.64 16.23 1.76
N LEU A 120 31.51 16.29 2.47
CA LEU A 120 30.64 15.14 2.75
C LEU A 120 30.01 14.60 1.46
N LEU A 121 29.54 15.47 0.56
CA LEU A 121 29.02 15.14 -0.76
C LEU A 121 30.10 14.57 -1.69
N LEU A 122 31.33 15.07 -1.64
CA LEU A 122 32.46 14.49 -2.38
C LEU A 122 32.87 13.12 -1.83
N PHE A 123 32.77 12.91 -0.51
CA PHE A 123 33.08 11.63 0.13
C PHE A 123 31.99 10.58 -0.15
N PHE A 124 30.72 10.91 0.05
CA PHE A 124 29.62 10.04 -0.35
C PHE A 124 29.53 9.86 -1.86
N GLY A 125 29.81 10.89 -2.65
CA GLY A 125 29.89 10.82 -4.11
C GLY A 125 30.92 9.78 -4.60
N ARG A 126 32.07 9.70 -3.92
CA ARG A 126 33.07 8.65 -4.16
C ARG A 126 32.62 7.26 -3.71
N ILE A 127 31.92 7.16 -2.58
CA ILE A 127 31.33 5.89 -2.10
C ILE A 127 30.22 5.41 -3.06
N THR A 128 29.38 6.30 -3.59
CA THR A 128 28.41 5.97 -4.64
C THR A 128 29.11 5.58 -5.93
N SER A 129 30.13 6.30 -6.43
CA SER A 129 30.87 5.86 -7.63
C SER A 129 31.59 4.51 -7.45
N ALA A 130 31.99 4.16 -6.21
CA ALA A 130 32.56 2.85 -5.90
C ALA A 130 31.50 1.74 -5.82
N LYS A 131 30.25 2.07 -5.45
CA LYS A 131 29.11 1.12 -5.44
C LYS A 131 28.41 0.97 -6.80
N LEU A 132 28.36 2.04 -7.61
CA LEU A 132 27.88 2.04 -9.00
C LEU A 132 28.85 1.38 -10.00
N ASN A 133 29.99 0.85 -9.52
CA ASN A 133 30.87 -0.03 -10.29
C ASN A 133 30.64 -1.53 -9.99
N THR A 134 29.54 -1.88 -9.31
CA THR A 134 28.79 -3.05 -9.78
C THR A 134 28.32 -2.74 -11.20
N PRO A 135 28.44 -3.65 -12.18
CA PRO A 135 27.88 -3.38 -13.48
C PRO A 135 26.38 -3.13 -13.34
N VAL A 136 25.87 -2.12 -14.04
CA VAL A 136 24.45 -2.14 -14.41
C VAL A 136 24.31 -3.33 -15.35
N GLU A 137 23.96 -4.48 -14.78
CA GLU A 137 23.57 -5.65 -15.55
C GLU A 137 22.47 -5.20 -16.49
N GLN A 138 22.68 -5.35 -17.80
CA GLN A 138 21.70 -4.90 -18.79
C GLN A 138 20.36 -5.55 -18.44
N GLU A 139 19.32 -4.73 -18.26
CA GLU A 139 17.98 -5.26 -18.04
C GLU A 139 17.63 -6.15 -19.23
N ILE A 140 17.38 -7.43 -18.95
CA ILE A 140 17.04 -8.39 -19.98
C ILE A 140 15.64 -8.02 -20.45
N GLU A 141 15.56 -7.40 -21.62
CA GLU A 141 14.31 -7.18 -22.34
C GLU A 141 13.58 -8.53 -22.45
N PRO A 142 12.39 -8.74 -21.85
CA PRO A 142 11.75 -10.06 -21.83
C PRO A 142 11.64 -10.70 -23.21
N ARG A 143 11.48 -9.88 -24.26
CA ARG A 143 11.43 -10.28 -25.67
C ARG A 143 12.70 -11.01 -26.15
N SER A 144 13.88 -10.72 -25.61
CA SER A 144 15.14 -11.39 -26.01
C SER A 144 15.27 -12.82 -25.47
N LEU A 145 14.39 -13.24 -24.56
CA LEU A 145 14.26 -14.64 -24.16
C LEU A 145 13.76 -15.53 -25.31
N ILE A 146 13.00 -14.98 -26.26
CA ILE A 146 12.51 -15.74 -27.43
C ILE A 146 13.68 -15.99 -28.40
N THR A 147 14.10 -17.25 -28.50
CA THR A 147 15.15 -17.70 -29.42
C THR A 147 14.55 -18.43 -30.62
N GLU A 148 15.32 -18.54 -31.71
CA GLU A 148 14.92 -19.38 -32.85
C GLU A 148 14.79 -20.87 -32.47
N GLU A 149 15.50 -21.32 -31.42
CA GLU A 149 15.38 -22.69 -30.90
C GLU A 149 14.00 -22.92 -30.25
N HIS A 150 13.55 -22.02 -29.38
CA HIS A 150 12.20 -22.11 -28.79
C HIS A 150 11.11 -22.00 -29.88
N VAL A 151 11.34 -21.17 -30.91
CA VAL A 151 10.43 -21.02 -32.06
C VAL A 151 10.41 -22.26 -32.97
N LYS A 152 11.51 -23.01 -33.09
CA LYS A 152 11.52 -24.34 -33.73
C LYS A 152 10.82 -25.38 -32.85
N ALA A 153 11.05 -25.37 -31.53
CA ALA A 153 10.44 -26.32 -30.61
C ALA A 153 8.90 -26.23 -30.59
N VAL A 154 8.34 -25.03 -30.48
CA VAL A 154 6.88 -24.81 -30.57
C VAL A 154 6.31 -25.22 -31.92
N LEU A 155 6.99 -24.89 -33.03
CA LEU A 155 6.55 -25.22 -34.38
C LEU A 155 6.49 -26.74 -34.63
N LEU A 156 7.50 -27.48 -34.16
CA LEU A 156 7.58 -28.94 -34.27
C LEU A 156 6.56 -29.64 -33.36
N ALA A 157 6.24 -29.06 -32.19
CA ALA A 157 5.22 -29.56 -31.29
C ALA A 157 3.79 -29.41 -31.84
N ASP A 158 3.51 -28.29 -32.53
CA ASP A 158 2.22 -28.00 -33.16
C ASP A 158 2.04 -28.74 -34.50
N LYS A 159 2.98 -28.59 -35.45
CA LYS A 159 2.80 -29.02 -36.85
C LYS A 159 3.42 -30.37 -37.20
N GLY A 160 4.09 -31.02 -36.25
CA GLY A 160 4.83 -32.26 -36.43
C GLY A 160 6.23 -32.05 -37.02
N LYS A 161 6.94 -33.15 -37.32
CA LYS A 161 8.35 -33.11 -37.78
C LYS A 161 8.53 -32.73 -39.25
N ASP A 162 7.47 -32.76 -40.04
CA ASP A 162 7.51 -32.60 -41.51
C ASP A 162 7.45 -31.12 -41.95
N VAL A 163 7.96 -30.20 -41.10
CA VAL A 163 7.95 -28.76 -41.36
C VAL A 163 9.32 -28.14 -41.16
N SER A 164 9.61 -27.10 -41.94
CA SER A 164 10.82 -26.27 -41.78
C SER A 164 10.46 -24.83 -41.46
N LEU A 165 11.10 -24.24 -40.45
CA LEU A 165 10.99 -22.82 -40.16
C LEU A 165 11.61 -22.01 -41.31
N ALA A 166 10.85 -21.08 -41.89
CA ALA A 166 11.31 -20.20 -42.96
C ALA A 166 11.60 -18.76 -42.47
N SER A 167 10.75 -18.24 -41.57
CA SER A 167 11.01 -16.98 -40.85
C SER A 167 10.09 -16.83 -39.63
N TRP A 168 10.45 -15.96 -38.70
CA TRP A 168 9.62 -15.63 -37.54
C TRP A 168 9.83 -14.18 -37.11
N LYS A 169 8.89 -13.62 -36.34
CA LYS A 169 9.05 -12.34 -35.63
C LYS A 169 8.16 -12.21 -34.40
N VAL A 170 8.69 -11.55 -33.38
CA VAL A 170 7.91 -11.06 -32.22
C VAL A 170 7.02 -9.90 -32.65
N ILE A 171 5.82 -9.79 -32.09
CA ILE A 171 4.83 -8.73 -32.35
C ILE A 171 4.15 -8.34 -31.03
N ASP A 172 3.93 -7.04 -30.84
CA ASP A 172 3.20 -6.47 -29.71
C ASP A 172 1.79 -7.09 -29.56
N PHE A 173 1.37 -7.33 -28.32
CA PHE A 173 0.23 -8.21 -28.01
C PHE A 173 -0.91 -7.53 -27.25
N THR A 174 -0.59 -6.72 -26.25
CA THR A 174 -1.49 -6.14 -25.25
C THR A 174 -1.29 -4.63 -25.11
N ASN A 175 -2.26 -3.96 -24.49
CA ASN A 175 -2.10 -2.58 -24.04
C ASN A 175 -1.43 -2.57 -22.65
N ASN A 176 -1.17 -1.37 -22.11
CA ASN A 176 -0.77 -1.23 -20.71
C ASN A 176 -1.91 -1.71 -19.79
N GLY A 177 -1.57 -2.29 -18.64
CA GLY A 177 -2.57 -2.72 -17.63
C GLY A 177 -3.27 -4.07 -17.90
N ASP A 178 -2.84 -4.85 -18.89
CA ASP A 178 -3.29 -6.24 -19.09
C ASP A 178 -2.36 -7.28 -18.40
N ASN A 179 -1.08 -6.94 -18.23
CA ASN A 179 0.02 -7.88 -17.91
C ASN A 179 0.58 -7.67 -16.48
N TYR A 180 -0.12 -8.16 -15.45
CA TYR A 180 0.27 -7.93 -14.05
C TYR A 180 1.47 -8.77 -13.59
N ALA A 181 1.41 -10.10 -13.78
CA ALA A 181 2.40 -11.06 -13.25
C ALA A 181 3.51 -11.47 -14.25
N CYS A 182 3.20 -11.55 -15.54
CA CYS A 182 4.15 -11.94 -16.59
C CYS A 182 4.10 -11.00 -17.79
N PHE A 183 5.12 -10.99 -18.64
CA PHE A 183 5.10 -10.23 -19.90
C PHE A 183 4.55 -11.12 -21.02
N VAL A 184 3.48 -10.68 -21.71
CA VAL A 184 2.84 -11.47 -22.77
C VAL A 184 3.05 -10.84 -24.14
N THR A 185 3.44 -11.65 -25.12
CA THR A 185 3.72 -11.23 -26.50
C THR A 185 3.19 -12.25 -27.52
N SER A 186 3.42 -12.03 -28.81
CA SER A 186 3.16 -13.04 -29.85
C SER A 186 4.35 -13.26 -30.77
N VAL A 187 4.51 -14.49 -31.23
CA VAL A 187 5.42 -14.84 -32.33
C VAL A 187 4.59 -15.26 -33.54
N LYS A 188 4.73 -14.52 -34.65
CA LYS A 188 4.26 -15.00 -35.96
C LYS A 188 5.36 -15.78 -36.64
N VAL A 189 5.02 -16.99 -37.07
CA VAL A 189 5.92 -17.96 -37.68
C VAL A 189 5.46 -18.24 -39.10
N THR A 190 6.39 -18.26 -40.04
CA THR A 190 6.21 -18.71 -41.41
C THR A 190 7.03 -19.98 -41.59
N TYR A 191 6.38 -21.04 -42.05
CA TYR A 191 6.99 -22.37 -42.18
C TYR A 191 6.60 -23.03 -43.49
N SER A 192 7.46 -23.92 -43.97
CA SER A 192 7.20 -24.76 -45.14
C SER A 192 6.64 -26.10 -44.70
N LYS A 193 5.57 -26.60 -45.32
CA LYS A 193 5.11 -27.99 -45.22
C LYS A 193 4.78 -28.49 -46.62
N ASN A 194 5.37 -29.60 -47.05
CA ASN A 194 5.27 -30.13 -48.42
C ASN A 194 5.50 -29.03 -49.48
N GLU A 195 6.64 -28.34 -49.39
CA GLU A 195 7.07 -27.19 -50.22
C GLU A 195 6.14 -25.95 -50.17
N THR A 196 4.98 -26.03 -49.52
CA THR A 196 3.99 -24.96 -49.42
C THR A 196 4.29 -24.08 -48.19
N GLN A 197 4.36 -22.76 -48.39
CA GLN A 197 4.47 -21.81 -47.28
C GLN A 197 3.14 -21.68 -46.53
N GLN A 198 3.21 -21.69 -45.21
CA GLN A 198 2.09 -21.55 -44.28
C GLN A 198 2.47 -20.61 -43.13
N HIS A 199 1.46 -20.06 -42.45
CA HIS A 199 1.66 -19.13 -41.33
C HIS A 199 0.91 -19.60 -40.10
N VAL A 200 1.50 -19.38 -38.93
CA VAL A 200 0.90 -19.62 -37.61
C VAL A 200 1.30 -18.49 -36.65
N SER A 201 0.51 -18.28 -35.61
CA SER A 201 0.74 -17.27 -34.57
C SER A 201 0.63 -17.96 -33.21
N TYR A 202 1.63 -17.75 -32.37
CA TYR A 202 1.68 -18.26 -31.00
C TYR A 202 1.64 -17.09 -30.02
N VAL A 203 0.92 -17.26 -28.92
CA VAL A 203 1.01 -16.36 -27.76
C VAL A 203 2.11 -16.91 -26.84
N VAL A 204 2.94 -16.01 -26.31
CA VAL A 204 4.06 -16.38 -25.45
C VAL A 204 3.98 -15.57 -24.17
N LYS A 205 3.82 -16.26 -23.04
CA LYS A 205 4.11 -15.69 -21.71
C LYS A 205 5.61 -15.79 -21.47
N LEU A 206 6.21 -14.74 -20.93
CA LEU A 206 7.64 -14.62 -20.66
C LEU A 206 7.86 -14.11 -19.23
N ASN A 207 8.93 -14.57 -18.58
CA ASN A 207 9.40 -13.98 -17.33
C ASN A 207 9.52 -12.45 -17.50
N PRO A 208 8.99 -11.62 -16.58
CA PRO A 208 8.98 -10.17 -16.74
C PRO A 208 10.33 -9.49 -16.47
N CYS A 209 11.37 -10.28 -16.13
CA CYS A 209 12.75 -9.91 -15.82
C CYS A 209 12.89 -8.84 -14.72
N ARG A 210 11.94 -8.76 -13.79
CA ARG A 210 11.91 -7.81 -12.66
C ARG A 210 12.73 -8.35 -11.49
N LYS A 211 13.97 -7.87 -11.31
CA LYS A 211 14.83 -8.18 -10.16
C LYS A 211 14.32 -7.51 -8.88
N MET A 212 13.32 -8.11 -8.23
CA MET A 212 12.74 -7.61 -6.98
C MET A 212 12.59 -8.74 -5.97
N MET A 213 13.04 -8.50 -4.73
CA MET A 213 13.21 -9.56 -3.73
C MET A 213 11.89 -10.31 -3.42
N GLY A 214 11.84 -11.59 -3.79
CA GLY A 214 10.67 -12.46 -3.62
C GLY A 214 9.76 -12.58 -4.85
N LEU A 215 9.84 -11.66 -5.82
CA LEU A 215 9.15 -11.83 -7.12
C LEU A 215 9.82 -12.89 -8.00
N ASP A 216 11.13 -13.11 -7.86
CA ASP A 216 11.84 -14.18 -8.58
C ASP A 216 11.34 -15.57 -8.14
N ASP A 217 11.30 -15.84 -6.82
CA ASP A 217 10.72 -17.06 -6.24
C ASP A 217 9.30 -17.31 -6.76
N MET A 218 8.47 -16.26 -6.77
CA MET A 218 7.08 -16.31 -7.23
C MET A 218 7.01 -16.61 -8.72
N SER A 219 7.80 -15.91 -9.55
CA SER A 219 7.84 -16.06 -11.02
C SER A 219 8.15 -17.50 -11.42
N ASN A 220 9.18 -18.09 -10.83
CA ASN A 220 9.61 -19.44 -11.13
C ASN A 220 8.50 -20.46 -10.80
N VAL A 221 7.76 -20.24 -9.69
CA VAL A 221 6.67 -21.14 -9.27
C VAL A 221 5.40 -20.98 -10.11
N ILE A 222 4.99 -19.75 -10.48
CA ILE A 222 3.79 -19.54 -11.32
C ILE A 222 3.97 -20.10 -12.73
N PHE A 223 5.17 -19.95 -13.32
CA PHE A 223 5.49 -20.54 -14.63
C PHE A 223 5.56 -22.07 -14.56
N LEU A 224 6.22 -22.64 -13.55
CA LEU A 224 6.26 -24.08 -13.33
C LEU A 224 4.85 -24.66 -13.12
N LYS A 225 3.99 -23.98 -12.37
CA LYS A 225 2.59 -24.36 -12.15
C LYS A 225 1.81 -24.46 -13.45
N GLU A 226 1.77 -23.36 -14.22
CA GLU A 226 0.97 -23.32 -15.44
C GLU A 226 1.48 -24.33 -16.47
N ALA A 227 2.80 -24.38 -16.70
CA ALA A 227 3.40 -25.36 -17.61
C ALA A 227 3.14 -26.81 -17.18
N THR A 228 3.14 -27.13 -15.87
CA THR A 228 2.84 -28.48 -15.38
C THR A 228 1.35 -28.79 -15.47
N PHE A 229 0.46 -27.82 -15.21
CA PHE A 229 -0.98 -27.98 -15.40
C PHE A 229 -1.28 -28.34 -16.86
N TYR A 230 -0.86 -27.50 -17.81
CA TYR A 230 -1.14 -27.69 -19.22
C TYR A 230 -0.46 -28.94 -19.82
N SER A 231 0.77 -29.27 -19.41
CA SER A 231 1.51 -30.40 -20.00
C SER A 231 1.27 -31.76 -19.33
N LYS A 232 0.77 -31.81 -18.08
CA LYS A 232 0.64 -33.07 -17.30
C LYS A 232 -0.74 -33.33 -16.69
N LEU A 233 -1.54 -32.30 -16.42
CA LEU A 233 -2.81 -32.42 -15.68
C LEU A 233 -4.03 -32.21 -16.57
N LEU A 234 -4.04 -31.14 -17.37
CA LEU A 234 -5.07 -30.88 -18.38
C LEU A 234 -5.28 -32.03 -19.38
N PRO A 235 -4.24 -32.76 -19.85
CA PRO A 235 -4.45 -33.93 -20.72
C PRO A 235 -5.21 -35.06 -20.02
N LYS A 236 -5.09 -35.20 -18.69
CA LYS A 236 -5.84 -36.20 -17.90
C LYS A 236 -7.27 -35.76 -17.64
N ILE A 237 -7.48 -34.48 -17.36
CA ILE A 237 -8.83 -33.87 -17.24
C ILE A 237 -9.60 -34.00 -18.57
N ASN A 238 -8.92 -33.75 -19.71
CA ASN A 238 -9.50 -33.94 -21.03
C ASN A 238 -9.77 -35.42 -21.33
N ALA A 239 -8.89 -36.35 -20.98
CA ALA A 239 -9.11 -37.79 -21.17
C ALA A 239 -10.34 -38.31 -20.40
N VAL A 240 -10.65 -37.74 -19.22
CA VAL A 240 -11.91 -38.01 -18.49
C VAL A 240 -13.12 -37.55 -19.31
N LEU A 241 -13.11 -36.33 -19.84
CA LEU A 241 -14.24 -35.82 -20.64
C LEU A 241 -14.42 -36.60 -21.95
N GLU A 242 -13.33 -36.88 -22.66
CA GLU A 242 -13.32 -37.64 -23.92
C GLU A 242 -13.87 -39.07 -23.72
N ALA A 243 -13.57 -39.72 -22.58
CA ALA A 243 -14.13 -41.02 -22.22
C ALA A 243 -15.67 -40.99 -22.06
N THR A 244 -16.26 -39.82 -21.79
CA THR A 244 -17.71 -39.62 -21.73
C THR A 244 -18.35 -39.16 -23.05
N GLY A 245 -17.57 -39.04 -24.12
CA GLY A 245 -18.01 -38.46 -25.39
C GLY A 245 -18.20 -36.94 -25.35
N ARG A 246 -17.74 -36.26 -24.29
CA ARG A 246 -17.72 -34.79 -24.20
C ARG A 246 -16.49 -34.22 -24.89
N GLU A 247 -16.63 -32.97 -25.32
CA GLU A 247 -15.48 -32.18 -25.77
C GLU A 247 -14.47 -31.94 -24.63
N ARG A 248 -13.27 -31.50 -25.00
CA ARG A 248 -12.24 -31.02 -24.07
C ARG A 248 -12.69 -29.79 -23.29
N ILE A 249 -12.02 -29.50 -22.17
CA ILE A 249 -12.11 -28.19 -21.51
C ILE A 249 -11.69 -27.10 -22.49
N ARG A 250 -12.41 -25.98 -22.48
CA ARG A 250 -12.14 -24.77 -23.26
C ARG A 250 -10.96 -24.00 -22.66
N MET A 251 -9.76 -24.50 -22.95
CA MET A 251 -8.47 -23.85 -22.67
C MET A 251 -7.60 -23.84 -23.96
N PRO A 252 -6.68 -22.88 -24.13
CA PRO A 252 -5.80 -22.81 -25.30
C PRO A 252 -4.94 -24.09 -25.45
N CYS A 253 -4.59 -24.42 -26.69
CA CYS A 253 -3.57 -25.44 -26.91
C CYS A 253 -2.22 -24.95 -26.37
N TYR A 254 -1.64 -25.71 -25.44
CA TYR A 254 -0.24 -25.60 -25.02
C TYR A 254 0.64 -26.39 -25.99
N PHE A 255 1.82 -25.86 -26.31
CA PHE A 255 2.76 -26.47 -27.24
C PHE A 255 4.15 -26.71 -26.63
N HIS A 256 4.69 -25.74 -25.89
CA HIS A 256 6.08 -25.77 -25.40
C HIS A 256 6.28 -24.84 -24.19
N CYS A 257 7.31 -25.10 -23.38
CA CYS A 257 7.80 -24.19 -22.37
C CYS A 257 9.31 -24.32 -22.18
N HIS A 258 9.96 -23.20 -21.82
CA HIS A 258 11.28 -23.17 -21.18
C HIS A 258 11.08 -22.81 -19.70
N LEU A 259 11.80 -23.46 -18.79
CA LEU A 259 11.61 -23.34 -17.33
C LEU A 259 12.96 -23.20 -16.59
N GLU A 260 13.92 -22.54 -17.22
CA GLU A 260 15.17 -22.13 -16.57
C GLU A 260 14.96 -20.82 -15.80
N ALA A 261 15.50 -20.74 -14.58
CA ALA A 261 15.28 -19.65 -13.64
C ALA A 261 15.60 -18.27 -14.26
N GLY A 262 14.61 -17.38 -14.31
CA GLY A 262 14.75 -16.04 -14.89
C GLY A 262 14.66 -15.97 -16.41
N GLN A 263 14.42 -17.10 -17.09
CA GLN A 263 14.28 -17.21 -18.54
C GLN A 263 12.96 -17.89 -18.97
N GLU A 264 12.00 -18.04 -18.06
CA GLU A 264 10.81 -18.87 -18.25
C GLU A 264 9.89 -18.37 -19.37
N GLN A 265 9.31 -19.32 -20.13
CA GLN A 265 8.49 -19.07 -21.31
C GLN A 265 7.41 -20.14 -21.44
N ILE A 266 6.18 -19.77 -21.82
CA ILE A 266 5.12 -20.73 -22.15
C ILE A 266 4.45 -20.33 -23.45
N TYR A 267 4.39 -21.26 -24.40
CA TYR A 267 3.90 -21.08 -25.75
C TYR A 267 2.51 -21.71 -25.94
N PHE A 268 1.54 -20.87 -26.34
CA PHE A 268 0.12 -21.18 -26.49
C PHE A 268 -0.42 -20.81 -27.88
N GLU A 269 -1.61 -21.32 -28.20
CA GLU A 269 -2.37 -20.91 -29.38
C GLU A 269 -2.81 -19.43 -29.33
N ASP A 270 -2.64 -18.70 -30.44
CA ASP A 270 -3.17 -17.35 -30.61
C ASP A 270 -4.66 -17.35 -30.93
N LEU A 271 -5.48 -17.39 -29.87
CA LEU A 271 -6.94 -17.43 -29.94
C LEU A 271 -7.59 -16.22 -30.64
N ARG A 272 -6.86 -15.12 -30.86
CA ARG A 272 -7.34 -13.97 -31.65
C ARG A 272 -7.58 -14.37 -33.10
N VAL A 273 -6.82 -15.35 -33.63
CA VAL A 273 -7.04 -15.95 -34.95
C VAL A 273 -8.40 -16.65 -35.03
N LYS A 274 -8.87 -17.21 -33.91
CA LYS A 274 -10.22 -17.79 -33.74
C LYS A 274 -11.29 -16.76 -33.33
N LYS A 275 -11.02 -15.45 -33.47
CA LYS A 275 -11.90 -14.32 -33.07
C LYS A 275 -12.29 -14.28 -31.58
N PHE A 276 -11.57 -14.95 -30.69
CA PHE A 276 -11.78 -14.76 -29.25
C PHE A 276 -11.24 -13.38 -28.80
N LYS A 277 -11.97 -12.71 -27.92
CA LYS A 277 -11.59 -11.42 -27.31
C LYS A 277 -11.97 -11.40 -25.82
N MET A 278 -11.20 -10.68 -25.02
CA MET A 278 -11.51 -10.44 -23.61
C MET A 278 -12.78 -9.58 -23.51
N PHE A 279 -13.58 -9.76 -22.45
CA PHE A 279 -14.68 -8.86 -22.14
C PHE A 279 -14.16 -7.58 -21.46
N ASP A 280 -14.92 -6.48 -21.52
CA ASP A 280 -14.56 -5.22 -20.87
C ASP A 280 -14.78 -5.32 -19.36
N ARG A 281 -13.69 -5.53 -18.60
CA ARG A 281 -13.70 -5.66 -17.13
C ARG A 281 -14.41 -4.49 -16.42
N LYS A 282 -14.38 -3.29 -17.00
CA LYS A 282 -15.05 -2.11 -16.43
C LYS A 282 -16.56 -2.14 -16.61
N LYS A 283 -17.12 -2.91 -17.57
CA LYS A 283 -18.58 -3.09 -17.69
C LYS A 283 -19.14 -4.13 -16.71
N GLY A 284 -18.35 -5.16 -16.41
CA GLY A 284 -18.80 -6.32 -15.63
C GLY A 284 -19.72 -7.21 -16.47
N MET A 285 -19.60 -8.52 -16.29
CA MET A 285 -20.27 -9.50 -17.13
C MET A 285 -21.80 -9.50 -16.92
N ASP A 286 -22.52 -9.74 -18.02
CA ASP A 286 -23.95 -10.03 -18.00
C ASP A 286 -24.22 -11.52 -17.72
N LYS A 287 -25.51 -11.88 -17.72
CA LYS A 287 -25.99 -13.23 -17.48
C LYS A 287 -25.45 -14.27 -18.48
N HIS A 288 -25.37 -13.95 -19.76
CA HIS A 288 -24.93 -14.88 -20.80
C HIS A 288 -23.42 -15.15 -20.75
N HIS A 289 -22.62 -14.14 -20.42
CA HIS A 289 -21.20 -14.32 -20.15
C HIS A 289 -20.99 -15.21 -18.91
N ALA A 290 -21.74 -14.95 -17.83
CA ALA A 290 -21.66 -15.73 -16.61
C ALA A 290 -22.10 -17.20 -16.80
N ASP A 291 -23.18 -17.46 -17.54
CA ASP A 291 -23.66 -18.81 -17.86
C ASP A 291 -22.57 -19.69 -18.49
N LEU A 292 -21.82 -19.14 -19.46
CA LEU A 292 -20.73 -19.85 -20.13
C LEU A 292 -19.57 -20.16 -19.16
N VAL A 293 -19.14 -19.19 -18.35
CA VAL A 293 -18.04 -19.38 -17.39
C VAL A 293 -18.42 -20.40 -16.31
N LEU A 294 -19.62 -20.30 -15.75
CA LEU A 294 -20.12 -21.20 -14.71
C LEU A 294 -20.31 -22.62 -15.22
N THR A 295 -20.74 -22.78 -16.48
CA THR A 295 -20.77 -24.07 -17.17
C THR A 295 -19.35 -24.65 -17.29
N GLU A 296 -18.38 -23.85 -17.77
CA GLU A 296 -17.02 -24.36 -18.00
C GLU A 296 -16.28 -24.68 -16.68
N LEU A 297 -16.48 -23.89 -15.61
CA LEU A 297 -16.02 -24.22 -14.27
C LEU A 297 -16.67 -25.52 -13.75
N GLY A 298 -17.97 -25.72 -13.98
CA GLY A 298 -18.68 -26.96 -13.65
C GLY A 298 -18.05 -28.18 -14.31
N ARG A 299 -17.70 -28.06 -15.61
CA ARG A 299 -16.99 -29.11 -16.36
C ARG A 299 -15.58 -29.36 -15.82
N LEU A 300 -14.79 -28.30 -15.58
CA LEU A 300 -13.43 -28.39 -15.05
C LEU A 300 -13.40 -29.09 -13.69
N HIS A 301 -14.23 -28.62 -12.75
CA HIS A 301 -14.28 -29.15 -11.40
C HIS A 301 -14.77 -30.59 -11.38
N ALA A 302 -15.84 -30.93 -12.10
CA ALA A 302 -16.36 -32.31 -12.16
C ALA A 302 -15.36 -33.30 -12.79
N ALA A 303 -14.72 -32.93 -13.90
CA ALA A 303 -13.70 -33.77 -14.53
C ALA A 303 -12.47 -33.96 -13.62
N SER A 304 -12.08 -32.93 -12.86
CA SER A 304 -11.02 -33.03 -11.85
C SER A 304 -11.39 -33.92 -10.66
N TYR A 305 -12.66 -33.89 -10.23
CA TYR A 305 -13.19 -34.75 -9.17
C TYR A 305 -13.20 -36.22 -9.60
N ILE A 306 -13.67 -36.51 -10.82
CA ILE A 306 -13.62 -37.86 -11.41
C ILE A 306 -12.15 -38.32 -11.51
N LEU A 307 -11.24 -37.46 -11.98
CA LEU A 307 -9.80 -37.77 -12.04
C LEU A 307 -9.20 -38.10 -10.67
N GLN A 308 -9.63 -37.42 -9.60
CA GLN A 308 -9.23 -37.75 -8.23
C GLN A 308 -9.82 -39.10 -7.79
N SER A 309 -11.10 -39.36 -8.06
CA SER A 309 -11.74 -40.64 -7.69
C SER A 309 -11.13 -41.86 -8.40
N LYS A 310 -10.59 -41.66 -9.61
CA LYS A 310 -9.89 -42.66 -10.42
C LYS A 310 -8.38 -42.73 -10.16
N SER A 311 -7.86 -42.05 -9.13
CA SER A 311 -6.42 -41.96 -8.84
C SER A 311 -6.02 -42.70 -7.58
N ASP A 312 -4.94 -43.50 -7.66
CA ASP A 312 -4.32 -44.11 -6.47
C ASP A 312 -3.71 -43.03 -5.56
N GLY A 313 -4.38 -42.67 -4.47
CA GLY A 313 -3.94 -41.58 -3.58
C GLY A 313 -4.26 -40.18 -4.11
N ALA A 314 -3.89 -39.16 -3.32
CA ALA A 314 -4.32 -37.79 -3.57
C ALA A 314 -3.62 -37.18 -4.79
N LEU A 315 -4.34 -36.38 -5.60
CA LEU A 315 -3.75 -35.71 -6.76
C LEU A 315 -2.65 -34.73 -6.34
N GLU A 316 -2.83 -34.08 -5.20
CA GLU A 316 -1.89 -33.15 -4.58
C GLU A 316 -0.62 -33.83 -4.00
N ASP A 317 -0.59 -35.16 -3.89
CA ASP A 317 0.64 -35.92 -3.60
C ASP A 317 1.44 -36.23 -4.90
N LYS A 318 0.73 -36.40 -6.02
CA LYS A 318 1.32 -36.58 -7.36
C LYS A 318 1.72 -35.25 -8.02
N TYR A 319 1.09 -34.17 -7.59
CA TYR A 319 1.21 -32.82 -8.13
C TYR A 319 1.29 -31.82 -6.96
N GLU A 320 2.43 -31.81 -6.28
CA GLU A 320 2.65 -31.04 -5.04
C GLU A 320 2.29 -29.55 -5.16
N PHE A 321 2.43 -28.98 -6.36
CA PHE A 321 2.04 -27.59 -6.65
C PHE A 321 0.56 -27.28 -6.33
N LEU A 322 -0.33 -28.28 -6.34
CA LEU A 322 -1.75 -28.12 -5.97
C LEU A 322 -1.94 -27.79 -4.48
N LYS A 323 -0.94 -28.04 -3.63
CA LYS A 323 -0.92 -27.67 -2.19
C LYS A 323 -0.45 -26.24 -1.95
N ARG A 324 0.11 -25.57 -2.98
CA ARG A 324 0.71 -24.24 -2.86
C ARG A 324 -0.19 -23.17 -3.48
N ASP A 325 -0.08 -21.95 -3.00
CA ASP A 325 -0.79 -20.75 -3.45
C ASP A 325 0.17 -19.54 -3.43
N PHE A 326 -0.20 -18.39 -4.02
CA PHE A 326 0.65 -17.18 -3.99
C PHE A 326 0.98 -16.67 -2.57
N PHE A 327 0.20 -17.01 -1.53
CA PHE A 327 0.60 -16.80 -0.13
C PHE A 327 1.58 -17.86 0.42
N THR A 328 1.67 -19.04 -0.19
CA THR A 328 2.41 -20.22 0.32
C THR A 328 3.48 -20.77 -0.63
N PHE A 329 3.85 -20.05 -1.70
CA PHE A 329 4.98 -20.41 -2.56
C PHE A 329 6.33 -20.35 -1.83
N SER A 330 6.54 -19.34 -0.99
CA SER A 330 7.72 -19.15 -0.14
C SER A 330 7.43 -18.20 1.03
N ASP A 331 8.28 -18.20 2.06
CA ASP A 331 8.24 -17.19 3.14
C ASP A 331 8.36 -15.76 2.62
N ASN A 332 9.03 -15.56 1.47
CA ASN A 332 9.14 -14.26 0.83
C ASN A 332 7.81 -13.85 0.18
N SER A 333 7.13 -14.79 -0.47
CA SER A 333 5.80 -14.58 -1.05
C SER A 333 4.77 -14.21 0.03
N LYS A 334 4.80 -14.90 1.18
CA LYS A 334 3.99 -14.57 2.36
C LYS A 334 4.24 -13.14 2.86
N LYS A 335 5.52 -12.75 3.01
CA LYS A 335 5.91 -11.39 3.45
C LYS A 335 5.50 -10.29 2.48
N LEU A 336 5.47 -10.59 1.18
CA LEU A 336 5.05 -9.65 0.14
C LEU A 336 3.53 -9.45 0.13
N MET A 337 2.76 -10.55 0.17
CA MET A 337 1.33 -10.51 -0.14
C MET A 337 0.42 -10.20 1.07
N LEU A 338 0.84 -10.54 2.31
CA LEU A 338 0.04 -10.21 3.50
C LEU A 338 -0.08 -8.70 3.76
N PRO A 339 0.98 -7.86 3.65
CA PRO A 339 0.87 -6.40 3.74
C PRO A 339 -0.07 -5.80 2.69
N MET A 340 -0.04 -6.30 1.44
CA MET A 340 -0.93 -5.84 0.37
C MET A 340 -2.41 -6.11 0.68
N LEU A 341 -2.74 -7.31 1.20
CA LEU A 341 -4.10 -7.59 1.67
C LEU A 341 -4.47 -6.77 2.90
N GLN A 342 -3.57 -6.59 3.88
CA GLN A 342 -3.87 -5.81 5.08
C GLN A 342 -4.10 -4.33 4.75
N SER A 343 -3.33 -3.77 3.81
CA SER A 343 -3.62 -2.45 3.21
C SER A 343 -5.00 -2.43 2.54
N SER A 344 -5.35 -3.47 1.76
CA SER A 344 -6.66 -3.55 1.10
C SER A 344 -7.83 -3.58 2.11
N LEU A 345 -7.67 -4.28 3.24
CA LEU A 345 -8.62 -4.24 4.36
C LEU A 345 -8.69 -2.84 4.99
N ASN A 346 -7.56 -2.26 5.38
CA ASN A 346 -7.50 -0.95 6.03
C ASN A 346 -8.15 0.14 5.17
N THR A 347 -7.78 0.17 3.89
CA THR A 347 -8.33 1.09 2.88
C THR A 347 -9.83 0.89 2.72
N SER A 348 -10.31 -0.36 2.71
CA SER A 348 -11.74 -0.68 2.62
C SER A 348 -12.52 -0.24 3.86
N SER A 349 -11.93 -0.35 5.05
CA SER A 349 -12.51 0.18 6.29
C SER A 349 -12.62 1.71 6.24
N GLU A 350 -11.55 2.41 5.83
CA GLU A 350 -11.56 3.87 5.68
C GLU A 350 -12.63 4.35 4.68
N ILE A 351 -12.77 3.67 3.54
CA ILE A 351 -13.81 3.93 2.54
C ILE A 351 -15.21 3.84 3.17
N LEU A 352 -15.50 2.77 3.92
CA LEU A 352 -16.80 2.58 4.57
C LEU A 352 -17.06 3.61 5.69
N GLN A 353 -16.04 3.94 6.49
CA GLN A 353 -16.13 4.99 7.51
C GLN A 353 -16.42 6.37 6.90
N LYS A 354 -15.77 6.70 5.77
CA LYS A 354 -15.98 7.95 5.01
C LYS A 354 -17.38 8.03 4.37
N ILE A 355 -17.97 6.89 4.01
CA ILE A 355 -19.33 6.81 3.45
C ILE A 355 -20.41 6.86 4.54
N GLY A 356 -20.18 6.20 5.68
CA GLY A 356 -21.11 6.11 6.82
C GLY A 356 -22.26 5.13 6.60
N GLY A 357 -22.84 4.61 7.69
CA GLY A 357 -23.94 3.64 7.66
C GLY A 357 -23.52 2.18 7.43
N TYR A 358 -22.23 1.89 7.54
CA TYR A 358 -21.62 0.57 7.32
C TYR A 358 -20.81 0.10 8.56
N GLU A 359 -21.23 0.50 9.76
CA GLU A 359 -20.48 0.31 11.01
C GLU A 359 -20.34 -1.17 11.43
N SER A 360 -21.21 -2.06 10.95
CA SER A 360 -21.06 -3.52 11.09
C SER A 360 -19.98 -4.06 10.15
N ALA A 361 -19.99 -3.65 8.88
CA ALA A 361 -19.00 -4.04 7.88
C ALA A 361 -17.58 -3.53 8.22
N VAL A 362 -17.45 -2.32 8.77
CA VAL A 362 -16.18 -1.78 9.32
C VAL A 362 -15.61 -2.72 10.39
N LYS A 363 -16.39 -3.06 11.42
CA LYS A 363 -15.98 -3.97 12.50
C LYS A 363 -15.66 -5.38 11.98
N TRP A 364 -16.40 -5.83 10.97
CA TRP A 364 -16.17 -7.13 10.34
C TRP A 364 -14.81 -7.15 9.62
N ILE A 365 -14.49 -6.13 8.80
CA ILE A 365 -13.17 -5.95 8.17
C ILE A 365 -12.06 -5.92 9.22
N GLU A 366 -12.23 -5.16 10.30
CA GLU A 366 -11.27 -5.10 11.42
C GLU A 366 -11.05 -6.46 12.07
N SER A 367 -12.08 -7.31 12.16
CA SER A 367 -11.98 -8.68 12.67
C SER A 367 -11.25 -9.66 11.72
N LEU A 368 -11.16 -9.36 10.42
CA LEU A 368 -10.43 -10.18 9.45
C LEU A 368 -8.92 -10.02 9.57
N GLY A 369 -8.41 -8.82 9.85
CA GLY A 369 -6.97 -8.51 9.87
C GLY A 369 -6.14 -9.48 10.72
N PRO A 370 -6.46 -9.68 12.02
CA PRO A 370 -5.77 -10.64 12.88
C PRO A 370 -5.85 -12.11 12.44
N ARG A 371 -6.75 -12.44 11.50
CA ARG A 371 -7.00 -13.78 10.96
C ARG A 371 -6.60 -13.93 9.49
N LEU A 372 -6.05 -12.89 8.88
CA LEU A 372 -5.80 -12.82 7.45
C LEU A 372 -4.85 -13.93 6.96
N GLU A 373 -3.82 -14.25 7.75
CA GLU A 373 -2.92 -15.37 7.49
C GLU A 373 -3.65 -16.73 7.57
N GLU A 374 -4.43 -16.98 8.62
CA GLU A 374 -5.24 -18.19 8.80
C GLU A 374 -6.19 -18.39 7.61
N LEU A 375 -6.88 -17.32 7.21
CA LEU A 375 -7.82 -17.32 6.10
C LEU A 375 -7.14 -17.70 4.78
N MET A 376 -6.03 -17.05 4.44
CA MET A 376 -5.39 -17.22 3.13
C MET A 376 -4.45 -18.44 3.03
N THR A 377 -3.93 -18.96 4.14
CA THR A 377 -2.99 -20.10 4.12
C THR A 377 -3.63 -21.43 4.55
N VAL A 378 -4.65 -21.40 5.42
CA VAL A 378 -5.32 -22.62 5.92
C VAL A 378 -6.74 -22.71 5.35
N LYS A 379 -7.60 -21.72 5.60
CA LYS A 379 -9.03 -21.82 5.25
C LYS A 379 -9.27 -21.85 3.73
N LEU A 380 -8.48 -21.10 2.96
CA LEU A 380 -8.51 -21.11 1.48
C LEU A 380 -8.21 -22.49 0.89
N MET A 381 -7.41 -23.29 1.59
CA MET A 381 -6.94 -24.62 1.19
C MET A 381 -7.68 -25.75 1.94
N GLU A 382 -8.72 -25.44 2.71
CA GLU A 382 -9.43 -26.43 3.51
C GLU A 382 -10.20 -27.43 2.62
N GLY A 383 -10.01 -28.71 2.90
CA GLY A 383 -10.61 -29.81 2.17
C GLY A 383 -12.01 -30.16 2.66
N GLY A 384 -12.89 -30.58 1.75
CA GLY A 384 -14.24 -31.05 2.06
C GLY A 384 -14.78 -31.95 0.95
N LYS A 385 -16.05 -32.34 1.06
CA LYS A 385 -16.70 -33.17 0.02
C LYS A 385 -16.75 -32.48 -1.36
N MET A 386 -16.79 -31.15 -1.39
CA MET A 386 -16.80 -30.34 -2.61
C MET A 386 -15.41 -29.88 -3.05
N SER A 387 -14.33 -30.60 -2.68
CA SER A 387 -12.99 -30.24 -3.13
C SER A 387 -12.66 -30.75 -4.52
N CYS A 388 -12.10 -29.87 -5.35
CA CYS A 388 -11.74 -30.12 -6.75
C CYS A 388 -10.39 -29.45 -7.09
N ILE A 389 -9.91 -29.60 -8.33
CA ILE A 389 -8.86 -28.73 -8.85
C ILE A 389 -9.51 -27.45 -9.35
N ASN A 390 -9.33 -26.38 -8.58
CA ASN A 390 -9.77 -25.03 -8.90
C ASN A 390 -8.84 -24.36 -9.92
N HIS A 391 -9.43 -23.48 -10.73
CA HIS A 391 -8.73 -22.53 -11.57
C HIS A 391 -7.85 -21.59 -10.73
N GLY A 392 -8.38 -21.13 -9.60
CA GLY A 392 -7.69 -20.34 -8.58
C GLY A 392 -7.54 -18.85 -8.89
N ASP A 393 -7.84 -18.43 -10.13
CA ASP A 393 -7.75 -17.05 -10.65
C ASP A 393 -8.83 -16.79 -11.72
N CYS A 394 -10.07 -17.23 -11.47
CA CYS A 394 -11.13 -17.13 -12.47
C CYS A 394 -11.81 -15.74 -12.45
N TRP A 395 -11.19 -14.76 -13.11
CA TRP A 395 -11.75 -13.43 -13.33
C TRP A 395 -11.62 -12.97 -14.78
N ASN A 396 -12.34 -11.89 -15.12
CA ASN A 396 -12.47 -11.35 -16.48
C ASN A 396 -11.20 -11.35 -17.34
N ASN A 397 -10.05 -10.96 -16.80
CA ASN A 397 -8.82 -10.86 -17.59
C ASN A 397 -8.28 -12.23 -18.05
N ASN A 398 -8.62 -13.30 -17.33
CA ASN A 398 -8.26 -14.67 -17.65
C ASN A 398 -9.34 -15.40 -18.47
N ILE A 399 -10.32 -14.66 -19.02
CA ILE A 399 -11.47 -15.23 -19.72
C ILE A 399 -11.64 -14.52 -21.07
N LEU A 400 -11.56 -15.28 -22.16
CA LEU A 400 -11.91 -14.81 -23.50
C LEU A 400 -13.27 -15.36 -23.93
N PHE A 401 -13.98 -14.61 -24.77
CA PHE A 401 -15.23 -15.03 -25.37
C PHE A 401 -15.17 -14.92 -26.89
N ARG A 402 -15.87 -15.83 -27.58
CA ARG A 402 -16.27 -15.66 -28.98
C ARG A 402 -17.76 -15.31 -29.03
N TYR A 403 -18.14 -14.54 -30.03
CA TYR A 403 -19.46 -13.92 -30.16
C TYR A 403 -20.07 -14.24 -31.52
N ASP A 404 -21.39 -14.24 -31.60
CA ASP A 404 -22.13 -14.25 -32.87
C ASP A 404 -22.21 -12.84 -33.50
N ASP A 405 -22.85 -12.76 -34.66
CA ASP A 405 -23.02 -11.51 -35.42
C ASP A 405 -24.02 -10.54 -34.75
N GLU A 406 -24.81 -11.01 -33.77
CA GLU A 406 -25.68 -10.17 -32.92
C GLU A 406 -24.91 -9.58 -31.72
N GLY A 407 -23.68 -10.04 -31.47
CA GLY A 407 -22.82 -9.57 -30.39
C GLY A 407 -23.06 -10.27 -29.05
N LYS A 408 -23.78 -11.39 -29.03
CA LYS A 408 -23.97 -12.24 -27.86
C LYS A 408 -22.81 -13.25 -27.73
N PRO A 409 -22.33 -13.57 -26.51
CA PRO A 409 -21.27 -14.56 -26.35
C PRO A 409 -21.81 -15.98 -26.64
N THR A 410 -21.02 -16.76 -27.37
CA THR A 410 -21.37 -18.13 -27.82
C THR A 410 -20.44 -19.19 -27.25
N GLU A 411 -19.17 -18.86 -27.03
CA GLU A 411 -18.17 -19.73 -26.42
C GLU A 411 -17.27 -18.93 -25.48
N VAL A 412 -16.83 -19.58 -24.41
CA VAL A 412 -15.80 -19.11 -23.48
C VAL A 412 -14.49 -19.85 -23.72
N MET A 413 -13.37 -19.24 -23.35
CA MET A 413 -12.09 -19.91 -23.15
C MET A 413 -11.45 -19.41 -21.86
N LEU A 414 -11.06 -20.33 -20.99
CA LEU A 414 -10.33 -20.08 -19.76
C LEU A 414 -8.83 -20.00 -20.07
N LEU A 415 -8.15 -19.02 -19.48
CA LEU A 415 -6.70 -18.79 -19.57
C LEU A 415 -6.09 -18.83 -18.16
N ASP A 416 -4.77 -18.86 -18.07
CA ASP A 416 -4.02 -18.55 -16.86
C ASP A 416 -4.32 -19.43 -15.62
N LEU A 417 -3.68 -20.59 -15.59
CA LEU A 417 -3.79 -21.56 -14.49
C LEU A 417 -2.59 -21.42 -13.52
N GLN A 418 -1.95 -20.26 -13.47
CA GLN A 418 -0.69 -20.05 -12.76
C GLN A 418 -0.80 -20.17 -11.22
N ILE A 419 -2.01 -20.01 -10.67
CA ILE A 419 -2.32 -20.25 -9.24
C ILE A 419 -3.39 -21.35 -9.03
N CYS A 420 -3.54 -22.28 -9.98
CA CYS A 420 -4.43 -23.44 -9.80
C CYS A 420 -4.04 -24.27 -8.56
N ARG A 421 -5.05 -24.83 -7.88
CA ARG A 421 -4.96 -25.37 -6.50
C ARG A 421 -5.97 -26.49 -6.28
N LYS A 422 -5.84 -27.25 -5.19
CA LYS A 422 -6.97 -28.03 -4.66
C LYS A 422 -7.63 -27.25 -3.52
N ALA A 423 -8.90 -26.89 -3.70
CA ALA A 423 -9.72 -26.20 -2.70
C ALA A 423 -11.21 -26.53 -2.91
N SER A 424 -12.11 -25.86 -2.19
CA SER A 424 -13.57 -25.97 -2.42
C SER A 424 -13.99 -25.30 -3.73
N VAL A 425 -14.95 -25.92 -4.44
CA VAL A 425 -15.63 -25.32 -5.62
C VAL A 425 -16.12 -23.89 -5.36
N ALA A 426 -16.51 -23.58 -4.13
CA ALA A 426 -17.02 -22.27 -3.74
C ALA A 426 -15.96 -21.15 -3.78
N ILE A 427 -14.66 -21.47 -3.81
CA ILE A 427 -13.58 -20.48 -3.92
C ILE A 427 -13.61 -19.81 -5.29
N ASP A 428 -13.57 -20.58 -6.39
CA ASP A 428 -13.65 -20.01 -7.75
C ASP A 428 -15.01 -19.36 -8.03
N LEU A 429 -16.11 -19.91 -7.48
CA LEU A 429 -17.43 -19.30 -7.61
C LEU A 429 -17.49 -17.93 -6.93
N ASN A 430 -16.93 -17.80 -5.72
CA ASN A 430 -16.79 -16.51 -5.04
C ASN A 430 -15.87 -15.56 -5.81
N TYR A 431 -14.70 -16.03 -6.24
CA TYR A 431 -13.73 -15.25 -7.02
C TYR A 431 -14.38 -14.67 -8.28
N PHE A 432 -15.01 -15.51 -9.09
CA PHE A 432 -15.65 -15.09 -10.34
C PHE A 432 -16.83 -14.14 -10.11
N LEU A 433 -17.78 -14.52 -9.25
CA LEU A 433 -19.01 -13.75 -9.07
C LEU A 433 -18.77 -12.39 -8.41
N TYR A 434 -17.83 -12.28 -7.46
CA TYR A 434 -17.54 -11.00 -6.80
C TYR A 434 -16.58 -10.09 -7.59
N THR A 435 -15.64 -10.63 -8.36
CA THR A 435 -14.75 -9.80 -9.20
C THR A 435 -15.39 -9.38 -10.53
N SER A 436 -16.05 -10.30 -11.23
CA SER A 436 -16.32 -10.16 -12.67
C SER A 436 -17.75 -9.74 -13.00
N LEU A 437 -18.69 -9.85 -12.05
CA LEU A 437 -20.08 -9.39 -12.19
C LEU A 437 -20.33 -8.15 -11.33
N THR A 438 -21.27 -7.30 -11.77
CA THR A 438 -21.82 -6.24 -10.92
C THR A 438 -22.85 -6.81 -9.94
N GLY A 439 -23.03 -6.19 -8.77
CA GLY A 439 -24.08 -6.60 -7.82
C GLY A 439 -25.48 -6.60 -8.44
N ALA A 440 -25.76 -5.64 -9.34
CA ALA A 440 -27.02 -5.58 -10.09
C ALA A 440 -27.28 -6.79 -11.02
N VAL A 441 -26.23 -7.52 -11.43
CA VAL A 441 -26.35 -8.78 -12.18
C VAL A 441 -26.29 -9.99 -11.23
N ARG A 442 -25.29 -10.02 -10.33
CA ARG A 442 -25.03 -11.11 -9.37
C ARG A 442 -26.22 -11.35 -8.45
N LYS A 443 -26.58 -10.35 -7.63
CA LYS A 443 -27.57 -10.46 -6.55
C LYS A 443 -28.92 -11.07 -7.00
N PRO A 444 -29.61 -10.56 -8.04
CA PRO A 444 -30.90 -11.12 -8.47
C PRO A 444 -30.79 -12.44 -9.24
N ASN A 445 -29.58 -12.90 -9.62
CA ASN A 445 -29.38 -14.16 -10.35
C ASN A 445 -28.59 -15.22 -9.56
N LEU A 446 -28.18 -14.96 -8.31
CA LEU A 446 -27.22 -15.81 -7.59
C LEU A 446 -27.66 -17.28 -7.50
N THR A 447 -28.90 -17.56 -7.10
CA THR A 447 -29.43 -18.94 -7.06
C THR A 447 -29.40 -19.60 -8.43
N TYR A 448 -29.77 -18.87 -9.49
CA TYR A 448 -29.72 -19.37 -10.86
C TYR A 448 -28.28 -19.65 -11.34
N PHE A 449 -27.31 -18.82 -10.95
CA PHE A 449 -25.90 -19.02 -11.29
C PHE A 449 -25.30 -20.26 -10.60
N LEU A 450 -25.63 -20.46 -9.31
CA LEU A 450 -25.25 -21.67 -8.58
C LEU A 450 -25.94 -22.93 -9.18
N SER A 451 -27.19 -22.80 -9.63
CA SER A 451 -27.91 -23.87 -10.35
C SER A 451 -27.26 -24.21 -11.70
N THR A 452 -26.87 -23.21 -12.50
CA THR A 452 -26.16 -23.42 -13.78
C THR A 452 -24.86 -24.18 -13.59
N TYR A 453 -24.06 -23.79 -12.59
CA TYR A 453 -22.85 -24.51 -12.19
C TYR A 453 -23.17 -25.94 -11.72
N TYR A 454 -24.14 -26.11 -10.83
CA TYR A 454 -24.53 -27.42 -10.26
C TYR A 454 -24.97 -28.41 -11.34
N LEU A 455 -25.81 -27.96 -12.28
CA LEU A 455 -26.29 -28.77 -13.39
C LEU A 455 -25.15 -29.17 -14.34
N SER A 456 -24.21 -28.26 -14.63
CA SER A 456 -23.03 -28.59 -15.45
C SER A 456 -22.10 -29.60 -14.77
N PHE A 457 -21.90 -29.48 -13.45
CA PHE A 457 -21.08 -30.43 -12.69
C PHE A 457 -21.75 -31.82 -12.66
N LYS A 458 -23.05 -31.85 -12.42
CA LYS A 458 -23.90 -33.05 -12.35
C LYS A 458 -24.00 -33.78 -13.68
N ASP A 459 -24.09 -33.05 -14.80
CA ASP A 459 -24.05 -33.61 -16.16
C ASP A 459 -22.80 -34.47 -16.35
N VAL A 460 -21.62 -33.89 -16.09
CA VAL A 460 -20.31 -34.57 -16.26
C VAL A 460 -20.18 -35.80 -15.34
N LEU A 461 -20.61 -35.73 -14.07
CA LEU A 461 -20.61 -36.90 -13.19
C LEU A 461 -21.51 -38.03 -13.71
N SER A 462 -22.73 -37.70 -14.16
CA SER A 462 -23.80 -38.66 -14.42
C SER A 462 -23.43 -39.71 -15.48
N THR A 463 -22.59 -39.34 -16.46
CA THR A 463 -22.22 -40.21 -17.58
C THR A 463 -21.14 -41.24 -17.21
N GLU A 464 -20.40 -41.01 -16.13
CA GLU A 464 -19.38 -41.93 -15.60
C GLU A 464 -19.94 -42.85 -14.50
N GLY A 465 -21.26 -42.84 -14.28
CA GLY A 465 -21.92 -43.60 -13.22
C GLY A 465 -21.70 -43.03 -11.81
N PHE A 466 -21.08 -41.85 -11.68
CA PHE A 466 -20.89 -41.20 -10.40
C PHE A 466 -22.18 -40.52 -9.95
N ALA A 467 -22.64 -40.86 -8.75
CA ALA A 467 -23.69 -40.11 -8.10
C ALA A 467 -23.20 -38.71 -7.72
N MET A 468 -24.09 -37.73 -7.80
CA MET A 468 -23.83 -36.38 -7.29
C MET A 468 -23.70 -36.44 -5.75
N HIS A 469 -22.55 -36.03 -5.23
CA HIS A 469 -22.15 -36.19 -3.83
C HIS A 469 -22.46 -34.97 -2.94
N PHE A 470 -23.15 -33.97 -3.48
CA PHE A 470 -23.78 -32.87 -2.73
C PHE A 470 -25.09 -32.42 -3.40
N THR A 471 -25.97 -31.78 -2.64
CA THR A 471 -27.21 -31.17 -3.16
C THR A 471 -27.00 -29.71 -3.60
N GLU A 472 -27.99 -29.13 -4.28
CA GLU A 472 -27.92 -27.73 -4.71
C GLU A 472 -28.07 -26.75 -3.53
N GLU A 473 -28.75 -27.18 -2.46
CA GLU A 473 -28.83 -26.47 -1.18
C GLU A 473 -27.48 -26.49 -0.46
N GLU A 474 -26.82 -27.65 -0.39
CA GLU A 474 -25.49 -27.77 0.23
C GLU A 474 -24.44 -26.93 -0.53
N LEU A 475 -24.56 -26.79 -1.86
CA LEU A 475 -23.71 -25.90 -2.65
C LEU A 475 -23.96 -24.42 -2.28
N GLN A 476 -25.21 -24.04 -2.01
CA GLN A 476 -25.55 -22.68 -1.55
C GLN A 476 -25.03 -22.42 -0.13
N GLU A 477 -25.03 -23.42 0.75
CA GLU A 477 -24.44 -23.35 2.08
C GLU A 477 -22.91 -23.20 2.01
N GLU A 478 -22.24 -24.04 1.22
CA GLU A 478 -20.78 -23.98 0.99
C GLU A 478 -20.36 -22.64 0.33
N PHE A 479 -21.15 -22.14 -0.63
CA PHE A 479 -20.93 -20.81 -1.23
C PHE A 479 -20.96 -19.70 -0.18
N ARG A 480 -21.96 -19.71 0.71
CA ARG A 480 -22.08 -18.74 1.82
C ARG A 480 -20.97 -18.91 2.86
N ALA A 481 -20.58 -20.14 3.18
CA ALA A 481 -19.47 -20.41 4.10
C ALA A 481 -18.13 -19.82 3.60
N MET A 482 -17.98 -19.69 2.28
CA MET A 482 -16.79 -19.11 1.63
C MET A 482 -16.96 -17.65 1.17
N ASN A 483 -18.08 -16.99 1.49
CA ASN A 483 -18.36 -15.58 1.15
C ASN A 483 -17.23 -14.61 1.55
N VAL A 484 -16.53 -14.89 2.66
CA VAL A 484 -15.39 -14.09 3.12
C VAL A 484 -14.31 -13.94 2.04
N PHE A 485 -14.09 -14.96 1.22
CA PHE A 485 -13.15 -14.90 0.10
C PHE A 485 -13.68 -14.05 -1.04
N GLY A 486 -14.98 -14.10 -1.34
CA GLY A 486 -15.64 -13.22 -2.31
C GLY A 486 -15.45 -11.74 -1.96
N ALA A 487 -15.60 -11.39 -0.67
CA ALA A 487 -15.31 -10.04 -0.18
C ALA A 487 -13.81 -9.69 -0.20
N LEU A 488 -12.92 -10.59 0.23
CA LEU A 488 -11.46 -10.37 0.21
C LEU A 488 -10.93 -10.11 -1.21
N PHE A 489 -11.29 -10.98 -2.16
CA PHE A 489 -10.92 -10.80 -3.57
C PHE A 489 -11.63 -9.59 -4.19
N GLY A 490 -12.87 -9.30 -3.80
CA GLY A 490 -13.59 -8.09 -4.21
C GLY A 490 -12.88 -6.81 -3.77
N MET A 491 -12.50 -6.69 -2.49
CA MET A 491 -11.76 -5.53 -1.94
C MET A 491 -10.40 -5.34 -2.62
N MET A 492 -9.67 -6.42 -2.89
CA MET A 492 -8.34 -6.38 -3.53
C MET A 492 -8.40 -6.05 -5.03
N ILE A 493 -9.34 -6.64 -5.78
CA ILE A 493 -9.28 -6.69 -7.25
C ILE A 493 -10.22 -5.67 -7.91
N LEU A 494 -11.32 -5.27 -7.26
CA LEU A 494 -12.25 -4.29 -7.83
C LEU A 494 -11.58 -2.95 -8.23
N PRO A 495 -10.65 -2.37 -7.44
CA PRO A 495 -9.91 -1.20 -7.87
C PRO A 495 -9.06 -1.47 -9.11
N ILE A 496 -8.35 -2.58 -9.16
CA ILE A 496 -7.49 -3.00 -10.29
C ILE A 496 -8.31 -3.17 -11.58
N ILE A 497 -9.51 -3.72 -11.46
CA ILE A 497 -10.48 -3.83 -12.57
C ILE A 497 -10.87 -2.44 -13.10
N LEU A 498 -11.21 -1.50 -12.21
CA LEU A 498 -11.76 -0.20 -12.56
C LEU A 498 -10.72 0.89 -12.86
N MET A 499 -9.44 0.61 -12.62
CA MET A 499 -8.31 1.50 -12.88
C MET A 499 -8.16 1.82 -14.38
N GLU A 500 -7.63 3.00 -14.69
CA GLU A 500 -7.22 3.34 -16.06
C GLU A 500 -5.85 2.73 -16.40
N ALA A 501 -5.67 2.37 -17.67
CA ALA A 501 -4.49 1.64 -18.16
C ALA A 501 -3.16 2.43 -18.03
N ASP A 502 -3.26 3.75 -18.00
CA ASP A 502 -2.17 4.72 -17.79
C ASP A 502 -1.93 5.05 -16.31
N LYS A 503 -2.85 4.65 -15.41
CA LYS A 503 -2.77 4.86 -13.96
C LYS A 503 -2.30 3.63 -13.18
N VAL A 504 -2.06 2.50 -13.86
CA VAL A 504 -1.49 1.30 -13.23
C VAL A 504 -0.07 1.63 -12.73
N PRO A 505 0.23 1.49 -11.42
CA PRO A 505 1.58 1.72 -10.90
C PRO A 505 2.59 0.83 -11.64
N ASP A 506 3.67 1.42 -12.12
CA ASP A 506 4.77 0.63 -12.65
C ASP A 506 5.62 0.11 -11.50
N PHE A 507 5.32 -1.13 -11.09
CA PHE A 507 6.09 -1.89 -10.09
C PHE A 507 7.55 -2.16 -10.52
N LYS A 508 8.02 -1.68 -11.68
CA LYS A 508 9.45 -1.55 -12.00
C LYS A 508 10.08 -0.25 -11.48
N ALA A 509 9.31 0.84 -11.42
CA ALA A 509 9.78 2.16 -11.01
C ALA A 509 9.73 2.36 -9.49
N GLU A 510 8.79 1.71 -8.81
CA GLU A 510 8.68 1.72 -7.34
C GLU A 510 9.55 0.61 -6.73
N THR A 511 10.82 0.93 -6.44
CA THR A 511 11.79 -0.01 -5.83
C THR A 511 11.52 -0.31 -4.35
N ASP A 512 10.40 0.17 -3.80
CA ASP A 512 9.99 0.02 -2.40
C ASP A 512 8.51 -0.36 -2.35
N MET A 513 8.24 -1.53 -1.78
CA MET A 513 6.89 -2.11 -1.70
C MET A 513 5.98 -1.36 -0.72
N ASP A 514 6.52 -0.76 0.34
CA ASP A 514 5.69 -0.02 1.31
C ASP A 514 5.18 1.28 0.65
N VAL A 515 6.02 1.92 -0.18
CA VAL A 515 5.62 3.07 -1.01
C VAL A 515 4.58 2.68 -2.07
N ALA A 516 4.78 1.56 -2.78
CA ALA A 516 3.83 1.05 -3.77
C ALA A 516 2.46 0.74 -3.15
N ILE A 517 2.46 0.14 -1.94
CA ILE A 517 1.24 -0.15 -1.16
C ILE A 517 0.55 1.15 -0.73
N GLU A 518 1.30 2.15 -0.25
CA GLU A 518 0.73 3.45 0.17
C GLU A 518 0.13 4.21 -1.03
N ASN A 519 0.80 4.19 -2.18
CA ASN A 519 0.31 4.83 -3.41
C ASN A 519 -0.94 4.13 -3.97
N LEU A 520 -0.98 2.80 -3.90
CA LEU A 520 -2.17 2.01 -4.27
C LEU A 520 -3.36 2.32 -3.35
N SER A 521 -3.15 2.39 -2.02
CA SER A 521 -4.19 2.82 -1.05
C SER A 521 -4.74 4.21 -1.37
N LYS A 522 -3.89 5.20 -1.64
CA LYS A 522 -4.30 6.56 -2.03
C LYS A 522 -5.13 6.56 -3.31
N LEU A 523 -4.72 5.79 -4.32
CA LEU A 523 -5.46 5.65 -5.58
C LEU A 523 -6.84 5.01 -5.38
N HIS A 524 -6.95 4.00 -4.51
CA HIS A 524 -8.24 3.37 -4.18
C HIS A 524 -9.20 4.36 -3.50
N LEU A 525 -8.71 5.20 -2.58
CA LEU A 525 -9.49 6.25 -1.92
C LEU A 525 -9.97 7.33 -2.91
N ASP A 526 -9.10 7.79 -3.81
CA ASP A 526 -9.45 8.73 -4.89
C ASP A 526 -10.52 8.15 -5.83
N MET A 527 -10.39 6.88 -6.20
CA MET A 527 -11.34 6.19 -7.08
C MET A 527 -12.76 6.09 -6.50
N VAL A 528 -12.95 6.09 -5.18
CA VAL A 528 -14.30 6.08 -4.57
C VAL A 528 -15.03 7.41 -4.77
N ASP A 529 -14.29 8.53 -4.79
CA ASP A 529 -14.86 9.85 -5.03
C ASP A 529 -15.02 10.14 -6.53
N ASN A 530 -14.03 9.74 -7.33
CA ASN A 530 -13.88 10.17 -8.72
C ASN A 530 -14.34 9.14 -9.78
N ASN A 531 -14.41 7.84 -9.47
CA ASN A 531 -14.83 6.81 -10.43
C ASN A 531 -16.28 6.37 -10.17
N PRO A 532 -17.25 6.69 -11.05
CA PRO A 532 -18.67 6.41 -10.83
C PRO A 532 -19.00 4.91 -10.84
N LEU A 533 -18.09 4.04 -11.28
CA LEU A 533 -18.26 2.58 -11.25
C LEU A 533 -17.77 1.96 -9.93
N MET A 534 -16.91 2.66 -9.17
CA MET A 534 -16.25 2.13 -7.98
C MET A 534 -17.22 2.01 -6.81
N LYS A 535 -17.75 3.14 -6.33
CA LYS A 535 -18.62 3.18 -5.14
C LYS A 535 -19.84 2.22 -5.24
N PRO A 536 -20.60 2.15 -6.35
CA PRO A 536 -21.75 1.24 -6.44
C PRO A 536 -21.37 -0.26 -6.44
N ARG A 537 -20.20 -0.63 -6.98
CA ARG A 537 -19.73 -2.03 -6.96
C ARG A 537 -19.14 -2.42 -5.62
N PHE A 538 -18.39 -1.50 -5.01
CA PHE A 538 -17.75 -1.71 -3.73
C PHE A 538 -18.79 -1.89 -2.62
N LEU A 539 -19.78 -0.99 -2.54
CA LEU A 539 -20.86 -1.09 -1.56
C LEU A 539 -21.72 -2.36 -1.76
N ALA A 540 -22.02 -2.74 -3.00
CA ALA A 540 -22.81 -3.95 -3.28
C ALA A 540 -22.19 -5.24 -2.71
N ILE A 541 -20.87 -5.31 -2.51
CA ILE A 541 -20.24 -6.43 -1.78
C ILE A 541 -20.78 -6.46 -0.35
N PHE A 542 -20.70 -5.35 0.38
CA PHE A 542 -21.11 -5.28 1.79
C PHE A 542 -22.63 -5.32 1.97
N ASP A 543 -23.40 -4.71 1.07
CA ASP A 543 -24.86 -4.80 1.05
C ASP A 543 -25.32 -6.26 0.96
N GLU A 544 -24.73 -7.04 0.04
CA GLU A 544 -25.03 -8.47 -0.12
C GLU A 544 -24.60 -9.29 1.10
N MET A 545 -23.45 -8.98 1.72
CA MET A 545 -22.96 -9.67 2.92
C MET A 545 -23.73 -9.36 4.21
N ILE A 546 -24.29 -8.16 4.33
CA ILE A 546 -25.19 -7.79 5.43
C ILE A 546 -26.55 -8.48 5.24
N GLU A 547 -27.14 -8.39 4.04
CA GLU A 547 -28.46 -9.01 3.76
C GLU A 547 -28.44 -10.54 3.87
N ASN A 548 -27.32 -11.20 3.55
CA ASN A 548 -27.18 -12.65 3.66
C ASN A 548 -26.72 -13.15 5.05
N GLY A 549 -26.42 -12.24 5.98
CA GLY A 549 -26.01 -12.56 7.36
C GLY A 549 -24.54 -12.96 7.54
N THR A 550 -23.67 -12.75 6.54
CA THR A 550 -22.20 -12.89 6.69
C THR A 550 -21.61 -11.77 7.55
N ILE A 551 -22.24 -10.60 7.55
CA ILE A 551 -21.95 -9.44 8.41
C ILE A 551 -23.16 -9.19 9.31
N SER A 552 -22.91 -8.94 10.60
CA SER A 552 -23.91 -8.78 11.66
C SER A 552 -23.83 -7.43 12.38
#